data_AF-A0A0G2A1M8-F1
#
_entry.id   AF-A0A0G2A1M8-F1
#
_cell.length_a   1.000
_cell.length_b   1.000
_cell.length_c   1.000
_cell.angle_alpha   90.00
_cell.angle_beta   90.00
_cell.angle_gamma   90.00
#
_symmetry.space_group_name_H-M   'P 1'
#
loop_
_entity.id
_entity.type
_entity.pdbx_description
1 polymer ?
#
loop_
_entity_poly.entity_id
_entity_poly.type
_entity_poly.pdbx_seq_one_letter_code
_entity_poly.pdbx_strand_id
1 'polypeptide(L)'
;MFALDYIPFLIIIAVAIPLLLLFFLLRLVLGFFKGKSAAGVPSEWHLMVANSREDAVSQALFLLSFLFLGITLLRLNQEMNYLLQWQTILLISSLAALAGAYTLKNVYLLAGGLVSISMWWTTQADLWGEKINVAPASVVAGIGLIATLFYTLGRLHEWNPRAKRFALTYLVFGLVSATVILFIFSTGLGLEGLEELTDGAPITQVPQVLLSLLVFAIAIVAALAMAVMKKLIFPGELAGVLIVAALIGSIAFLPAQTLVKGDSYGFSRELTSTGIIWASIFNIALLAELVGIVFMGYARRATWLINLGALGLFIFIFTKYFDWFFSFLNKSVFFIGAGLLLFLLGWGMERGRRRMLARMRAQAPQP
;
A
#
# COMPACT_ATOMS: atom_id res chain seq x y z
N MET A 1 32.66 -11.34 18.28
CA MET A 1 33.40 -11.50 17.01
C MET A 1 32.74 -12.47 16.02
N PHE A 2 31.55 -13.05 16.30
CA PHE A 2 30.82 -13.95 15.39
C PHE A 2 29.56 -13.34 14.72
N ALA A 3 29.24 -12.07 14.97
CA ALA A 3 28.02 -11.42 14.46
C ALA A 3 28.20 -10.72 13.10
N LEU A 4 29.44 -10.54 12.62
CA LEU A 4 29.73 -9.78 11.39
C LEU A 4 29.63 -10.63 10.11
N ASP A 5 29.79 -11.95 10.20
CA ASP A 5 29.79 -12.85 9.02
C ASP A 5 28.38 -13.14 8.46
N TYR A 6 27.33 -12.88 9.23
CA TYR A 6 25.94 -13.07 8.79
C TYR A 6 25.33 -11.79 8.20
N ILE A 7 25.98 -10.64 8.32
CA ILE A 7 25.47 -9.37 7.81
C ILE A 7 25.26 -9.40 6.28
N PRO A 8 26.17 -9.96 5.45
CA PRO A 8 25.93 -10.05 4.01
C PRO A 8 24.74 -10.96 3.69
N PHE A 9 24.57 -12.06 4.43
CA PHE A 9 23.50 -13.02 4.22
C PHE A 9 22.14 -12.47 4.68
N LEU A 10 22.10 -11.75 5.80
CA LEU A 10 20.92 -11.02 6.28
C LEU A 10 20.56 -9.87 5.34
N ILE A 11 21.52 -9.15 4.77
CA ILE A 11 21.28 -8.13 3.74
C ILE A 11 20.72 -8.77 2.46
N ILE A 12 21.28 -9.89 2.01
CA ILE A 12 20.78 -10.61 0.83
C ILE A 12 19.35 -11.09 1.08
N ILE A 13 19.04 -11.67 2.23
CA ILE A 13 17.67 -12.10 2.57
C ILE A 13 16.74 -10.89 2.71
N ALA A 14 17.17 -9.84 3.41
CA ALA A 14 16.39 -8.62 3.62
C ALA A 14 16.19 -7.79 2.34
N VAL A 15 16.98 -8.01 1.28
CA VAL A 15 16.80 -7.36 -0.03
C VAL A 15 16.11 -8.29 -1.02
N ALA A 16 16.47 -9.58 -1.04
CA ALA A 16 15.91 -10.58 -1.95
C ALA A 16 14.45 -10.92 -1.61
N ILE A 17 14.07 -10.97 -0.33
CA ILE A 17 12.67 -11.23 0.04
C ILE A 17 11.77 -10.07 -0.38
N PRO A 18 12.09 -8.79 -0.10
CA PRO A 18 11.32 -7.67 -0.63
C PRO A 18 11.34 -7.60 -2.16
N LEU A 19 12.44 -7.93 -2.84
CA LEU A 19 12.49 -7.96 -4.30
C LEU A 19 11.65 -9.10 -4.90
N LEU A 20 11.66 -10.28 -4.28
CA LEU A 20 10.80 -11.39 -4.67
C LEU A 20 9.34 -11.08 -4.38
N LEU A 21 9.02 -10.49 -3.23
CA LEU A 21 7.68 -10.02 -2.91
C LEU A 21 7.25 -8.91 -3.86
N LEU A 22 8.11 -7.96 -4.19
CA LEU A 22 7.86 -6.89 -5.16
C LEU A 22 7.63 -7.47 -6.56
N PHE A 23 8.46 -8.43 -6.98
CA PHE A 23 8.34 -9.13 -8.26
C PHE A 23 7.07 -9.97 -8.31
N PHE A 24 6.72 -10.68 -7.23
CA PHE A 24 5.52 -11.49 -7.15
C PHE A 24 4.27 -10.62 -7.03
N LEU A 25 4.30 -9.52 -6.28
CA LEU A 25 3.25 -8.50 -6.25
C LEU A 25 3.10 -7.90 -7.63
N LEU A 26 4.17 -7.42 -8.27
CA LEU A 26 4.12 -6.91 -9.64
C LEU A 26 3.57 -7.95 -10.60
N ARG A 27 4.01 -9.21 -10.54
CA ARG A 27 3.55 -10.25 -11.46
C ARG A 27 2.13 -10.72 -11.19
N LEU A 28 1.71 -10.75 -9.93
CA LEU A 28 0.35 -11.09 -9.49
C LEU A 28 -0.60 -9.97 -9.87
N VAL A 29 -0.25 -8.73 -9.52
CA VAL A 29 -0.85 -7.48 -10.00
C VAL A 29 -0.94 -7.62 -11.52
N LEU A 30 0.15 -7.55 -12.29
CA LEU A 30 0.19 -7.62 -13.77
C LEU A 30 -0.52 -8.84 -14.40
N GLY A 31 -0.54 -9.99 -13.73
CA GLY A 31 -1.28 -11.18 -14.15
C GLY A 31 -2.80 -10.93 -14.17
N PHE A 32 -3.31 -10.19 -13.19
CA PHE A 32 -4.68 -9.68 -13.17
C PHE A 32 -4.94 -8.53 -14.16
N PHE A 33 -3.91 -7.85 -14.70
CA PHE A 33 -4.04 -6.77 -15.72
C PHE A 33 -4.02 -7.30 -17.15
N LYS A 34 -3.67 -8.58 -17.39
CA LYS A 34 -3.79 -9.19 -18.72
C LYS A 34 -5.24 -9.55 -19.06
N GLY A 35 -6.10 -8.53 -19.13
CA GLY A 35 -7.34 -8.64 -19.89
C GLY A 35 -6.98 -8.65 -21.38
N LYS A 36 -7.16 -9.79 -22.07
CA LYS A 36 -7.14 -9.81 -23.54
C LYS A 36 -8.23 -8.83 -24.02
N SER A 37 -7.83 -7.68 -24.56
CA SER A 37 -8.74 -6.84 -25.33
C SER A 37 -9.28 -7.68 -26.49
N ALA A 38 -10.60 -7.73 -26.62
CA ALA A 38 -11.28 -8.53 -27.65
C ALA A 38 -11.16 -7.92 -29.06
N ALA A 39 -10.45 -6.80 -29.21
CA ALA A 39 -10.12 -6.18 -30.49
C ALA A 39 -8.70 -5.65 -30.39
N GLY A 40 -7.84 -6.01 -31.34
CA GLY A 40 -6.38 -5.76 -31.38
C GLY A 40 -5.92 -4.29 -31.42
N VAL A 41 -6.55 -3.41 -30.65
CA VAL A 41 -6.15 -2.02 -30.42
C VAL A 41 -5.59 -1.91 -29.00
N PRO A 42 -4.32 -1.49 -28.81
CA PRO A 42 -3.75 -1.31 -27.49
C PRO A 42 -4.24 0.03 -26.89
N SER A 43 -5.48 0.09 -26.42
CA SER A 43 -6.00 1.30 -25.75
C SER A 43 -5.31 1.57 -24.40
N GLU A 44 -4.45 0.67 -23.93
CA GLU A 44 -3.80 0.68 -22.62
C GLU A 44 -2.26 0.65 -22.71
N TRP A 45 -1.66 1.25 -23.74
CA TRP A 45 -0.18 1.32 -23.87
C TRP A 45 0.51 1.89 -22.62
N HIS A 46 -0.17 2.78 -21.89
CA HIS A 46 0.30 3.39 -20.65
C HIS A 46 0.19 2.48 -19.42
N LEU A 47 -0.48 1.33 -19.53
CA LEU A 47 -0.50 0.28 -18.50
C LEU A 47 0.60 -0.77 -18.73
N MET A 48 1.30 -0.71 -19.87
CA MET A 48 2.42 -1.61 -20.16
C MET A 48 3.66 -1.14 -19.38
N VAL A 49 3.98 -1.87 -18.31
CA VAL A 49 5.15 -1.60 -17.49
C VAL A 49 6.46 -1.80 -18.29
N ALA A 50 6.47 -2.78 -19.20
CA ALA A 50 7.55 -2.98 -20.17
C ALA A 50 6.96 -3.23 -21.57
N ASN A 51 7.58 -2.63 -22.59
CA ASN A 51 7.13 -2.74 -23.98
C ASN A 51 7.62 -4.03 -24.65
N SER A 52 8.73 -4.60 -24.18
CA SER A 52 9.30 -5.85 -24.67
C SER A 52 10.01 -6.62 -23.55
N ARG A 53 10.48 -7.85 -23.84
CA ARG A 53 11.28 -8.63 -22.87
C ARG A 53 12.62 -7.95 -22.59
N GLU A 54 13.21 -7.37 -23.63
CA GLU A 54 14.47 -6.63 -23.58
C GLU A 54 14.30 -5.35 -22.75
N ASP A 55 13.19 -4.63 -22.92
CA ASP A 55 12.85 -3.47 -22.07
C ASP A 55 12.69 -3.87 -20.60
N ALA A 56 12.03 -5.01 -20.31
CA ALA A 56 11.89 -5.50 -18.93
C ALA A 56 13.25 -5.87 -18.30
N VAL A 57 14.13 -6.54 -19.05
CA VAL A 57 15.49 -6.88 -18.60
C VAL A 57 16.30 -5.61 -18.37
N SER A 58 16.25 -4.64 -19.29
CA SER A 58 16.90 -3.34 -19.14
C SER A 58 16.42 -2.61 -17.89
N GLN A 59 15.10 -2.54 -17.68
CA GLN A 59 14.53 -1.90 -16.49
C GLN A 59 14.99 -2.58 -15.20
N ALA A 60 15.10 -3.91 -15.19
CA ALA A 60 15.58 -4.69 -14.05
C ALA A 60 17.08 -4.47 -13.78
N LEU A 61 17.91 -4.40 -14.82
CA LEU A 61 19.34 -4.11 -14.69
C LEU A 61 19.58 -2.72 -14.12
N PHE A 62 18.80 -1.73 -14.52
CA PHE A 62 18.85 -0.39 -13.92
C PHE A 62 18.44 -0.41 -12.45
N LEU A 63 17.34 -1.08 -12.09
CA LEU A 63 16.95 -1.25 -10.69
C LEU A 63 18.09 -1.88 -9.86
N LEU A 64 18.68 -2.96 -10.39
CA LEU A 64 19.80 -3.66 -9.75
C LEU A 64 21.02 -2.74 -9.58
N SER A 65 21.35 -1.94 -10.60
CA SER A 65 22.43 -0.96 -10.53
C SER A 65 22.22 0.06 -9.40
N PHE A 66 21.00 0.57 -9.23
CA PHE A 66 20.67 1.49 -8.15
C PHE A 66 20.71 0.84 -6.76
N LEU A 67 20.37 -0.45 -6.64
CA LEU A 67 20.55 -1.18 -5.39
C LEU A 67 22.04 -1.33 -5.05
N PHE A 68 22.86 -1.70 -6.04
CA PHE A 68 24.31 -1.77 -5.86
C PHE A 68 24.94 -0.42 -5.55
N LEU A 69 24.39 0.68 -6.07
CA LEU A 69 24.79 2.03 -5.68
C LEU A 69 24.56 2.25 -4.19
N GLY A 70 23.38 1.89 -3.66
CA GLY A 70 23.08 2.00 -2.23
C GLY A 70 24.04 1.17 -1.36
N ILE A 71 24.31 -0.08 -1.76
CA ILE A 71 25.27 -0.96 -1.06
C ILE A 71 26.69 -0.39 -1.12
N THR A 72 27.12 0.10 -2.28
CA THR A 72 28.44 0.72 -2.44
C THR A 72 28.59 1.95 -1.56
N LEU A 73 27.56 2.81 -1.48
CA LEU A 73 27.57 3.98 -0.60
C LEU A 73 27.64 3.59 0.88
N LEU A 74 26.90 2.54 1.29
CA LEU A 74 26.99 2.00 2.65
C LEU A 74 28.40 1.49 2.96
N ARG A 75 29.01 0.75 2.03
CA ARG A 75 30.37 0.22 2.21
C ARG A 75 31.42 1.32 2.26
N LEU A 76 31.34 2.29 1.35
CA LEU A 76 32.22 3.45 1.34
C LEU A 76 32.11 4.23 2.67
N ASN A 77 30.90 4.40 3.19
CA ASN A 77 30.70 5.04 4.48
C ASN A 77 31.32 4.26 5.65
N GLN A 78 31.29 2.93 5.62
CA GLN A 78 32.00 2.10 6.62
C GLN A 78 33.51 2.33 6.57
N GLU A 79 34.09 2.41 5.38
CA GLU A 79 35.53 2.65 5.19
C GLU A 79 35.95 4.07 5.61
N MET A 80 35.03 5.02 5.57
CA MET A 80 35.23 6.39 6.06
C MET A 80 34.91 6.57 7.56
N ASN A 81 34.83 5.49 8.34
CA ASN A 81 34.48 5.52 9.78
C ASN A 81 33.09 6.12 10.08
N TYR A 82 32.08 5.78 9.27
CA TYR A 82 30.66 6.12 9.51
C TYR A 82 30.37 7.64 9.57
N LEU A 83 30.86 8.40 8.59
CA LEU A 83 30.60 9.85 8.49
C LEU A 83 29.11 10.18 8.43
N LEU A 84 28.33 9.35 7.74
CA LEU A 84 26.88 9.51 7.57
C LEU A 84 26.12 8.40 8.31
N GLN A 85 24.94 8.74 8.82
CA GLN A 85 23.99 7.74 9.28
C GLN A 85 23.50 6.89 8.11
N TRP A 86 23.27 5.60 8.34
CA TRP A 86 22.83 4.70 7.28
C TRP A 86 21.45 5.07 6.72
N GLN A 87 20.58 5.67 7.54
CA GLN A 87 19.30 6.23 7.09
C GLN A 87 19.49 7.39 6.10
N THR A 88 20.53 8.21 6.26
CA THR A 88 20.87 9.27 5.29
C THR A 88 21.30 8.67 3.95
N ILE A 89 22.05 7.56 3.97
CA ILE A 89 22.44 6.85 2.75
C ILE A 89 21.22 6.21 2.07
N LEU A 90 20.29 5.67 2.86
CA LEU A 90 19.01 5.17 2.36
C LEU A 90 18.17 6.28 1.72
N LEU A 91 18.16 7.49 2.29
CA LEU A 91 17.51 8.66 1.70
C LEU A 91 18.15 9.05 0.36
N ILE A 92 19.48 9.20 0.34
CA ILE A 92 20.22 9.60 -0.87
C ILE A 92 19.97 8.59 -2.00
N SER A 93 20.08 7.29 -1.70
CA SER A 93 19.82 6.23 -2.69
C SER A 93 18.36 6.21 -3.17
N SER A 94 17.39 6.46 -2.27
CA SER A 94 15.97 6.58 -2.63
C SER A 94 15.71 7.76 -3.55
N LEU A 95 16.25 8.94 -3.23
CA LEU A 95 16.12 10.14 -4.06
C LEU A 95 16.81 9.95 -5.42
N ALA A 96 17.98 9.31 -5.44
CA ALA A 96 18.67 8.96 -6.67
C ALA A 96 17.84 8.01 -7.54
N ALA A 97 17.22 6.98 -6.93
CA ALA A 97 16.35 6.05 -7.65
C ALA A 97 15.11 6.75 -8.21
N LEU A 98 14.44 7.61 -7.44
CA LEU A 98 13.30 8.40 -7.92
C LEU A 98 13.71 9.33 -9.06
N ALA A 99 14.79 10.10 -8.91
CA ALA A 99 15.31 10.98 -9.96
C ALA A 99 15.68 10.18 -11.22
N GLY A 100 16.40 9.06 -11.04
CA GLY A 100 16.76 8.12 -12.10
C GLY A 100 15.55 7.55 -12.83
N ALA A 101 14.45 7.28 -12.12
CA ALA A 101 13.24 6.76 -12.74
C ALA A 101 12.63 7.75 -13.74
N TYR A 102 12.61 9.05 -13.40
CA TYR A 102 12.10 10.09 -14.30
C TYR A 102 13.04 10.41 -15.46
N THR A 103 14.36 10.43 -15.21
CA THR A 103 15.36 10.71 -16.27
C THR A 103 15.47 9.55 -17.26
N LEU A 104 15.51 8.31 -16.76
CA LEU A 104 15.64 7.09 -17.57
C LEU A 104 14.28 6.54 -18.07
N LYS A 105 13.17 7.15 -17.67
CA LYS A 105 11.80 6.70 -17.98
C LYS A 105 11.53 5.25 -17.56
N ASN A 106 12.10 4.83 -16.44
CA ASN A 106 12.11 3.46 -15.95
C ASN A 106 11.07 3.24 -14.84
N VAL A 107 10.14 2.31 -15.06
CA VAL A 107 9.03 2.06 -14.14
C VAL A 107 9.42 1.15 -12.97
N TYR A 108 10.29 0.16 -13.20
CA TYR A 108 10.80 -0.68 -12.10
C TYR A 108 11.66 0.11 -11.12
N LEU A 109 12.46 1.04 -11.64
CA LEU A 109 13.24 1.94 -10.81
C LEU A 109 12.35 2.88 -9.99
N LEU A 110 11.24 3.36 -10.57
CA LEU A 110 10.24 4.11 -9.82
C LEU A 110 9.66 3.27 -8.67
N ALA A 111 9.22 2.05 -8.97
CA ALA A 111 8.67 1.15 -7.94
C ALA A 111 9.67 0.90 -6.80
N GLY A 112 10.93 0.65 -7.14
CA GLY A 112 12.01 0.52 -6.16
C GLY A 112 12.20 1.79 -5.32
N GLY A 113 12.21 2.96 -5.96
CA GLY A 113 12.34 4.25 -5.28
C GLY A 113 11.16 4.58 -4.35
N LEU A 114 9.94 4.20 -4.72
CA LEU A 114 8.76 4.38 -3.85
C LEU A 114 8.83 3.47 -2.61
N VAL A 115 9.27 2.22 -2.78
CA VAL A 115 9.48 1.32 -1.64
C VAL A 115 10.60 1.83 -0.74
N SER A 116 11.72 2.24 -1.33
CA SER A 116 12.89 2.67 -0.56
C SER A 116 12.63 3.97 0.21
N ILE A 117 11.87 4.93 -0.34
CA ILE A 117 11.51 6.14 0.40
C ILE A 117 10.52 5.86 1.54
N SER A 118 9.60 4.90 1.36
CA SER A 118 8.73 4.43 2.46
C SER A 118 9.55 3.73 3.55
N MET A 119 10.52 2.89 3.18
CA MET A 119 11.45 2.28 4.14
C MET A 119 12.27 3.33 4.87
N TRP A 120 12.80 4.33 4.16
CA TRP A 120 13.51 5.45 4.77
C TRP A 120 12.68 6.12 5.85
N TRP A 121 11.41 6.46 5.56
CA TRP A 121 10.51 7.05 6.55
C TRP A 121 10.42 6.20 7.81
N THR A 122 10.19 4.89 7.69
CA THR A 122 10.05 4.01 8.86
C THR A 122 11.29 4.03 9.75
N THR A 123 12.46 3.89 9.15
CA THR A 123 13.74 3.84 9.86
C THR A 123 14.16 5.18 10.44
N GLN A 124 13.79 6.28 9.77
CA GLN A 124 14.13 7.63 10.20
C GLN A 124 13.20 8.11 11.33
N ALA A 125 11.90 7.81 11.23
CA ALA A 125 10.93 8.16 12.25
C ALA A 125 11.20 7.40 13.55
N ASP A 126 11.58 6.12 13.46
CA ASP A 126 12.01 5.30 14.60
C ASP A 126 13.25 5.90 15.28
N LEU A 127 14.28 6.26 14.50
CA LEU A 127 15.49 6.93 15.03
C LEU A 127 15.18 8.25 15.75
N TRP A 128 14.24 9.05 15.23
CA TRP A 128 13.81 10.28 15.91
C TRP A 128 13.05 10.00 17.20
N GLY A 129 12.33 8.88 17.27
CA GLY A 129 11.53 8.46 18.42
C GLY A 129 12.29 7.72 19.51
N GLU A 130 13.47 7.14 19.20
CA GLU A 130 14.22 6.22 20.07
C GLU A 130 14.47 6.79 21.48
N LYS A 131 14.84 8.07 21.59
CA LYS A 131 15.18 8.68 22.89
C LYS A 131 14.00 8.89 23.83
N ILE A 132 12.80 9.03 23.27
CA ILE A 132 11.59 9.44 24.01
C ILE A 132 10.55 8.29 23.99
N ASN A 133 10.86 7.17 23.33
CA ASN A 133 9.96 6.05 23.11
C ASN A 133 8.61 6.51 22.52
N VAL A 134 8.66 7.17 21.36
CA VAL A 134 7.45 7.67 20.67
C VAL A 134 6.55 6.51 20.30
N ALA A 135 5.24 6.71 20.47
CA ALA A 135 4.22 5.77 20.04
C ALA A 135 4.42 5.36 18.56
N PRO A 136 4.70 4.08 18.26
CA PRO A 136 4.92 3.57 16.91
C PRO A 136 3.75 3.85 15.94
N ALA A 137 2.54 4.10 16.45
CA ALA A 137 1.38 4.61 15.72
C ALA A 137 1.71 5.82 14.84
N SER A 138 2.61 6.69 15.28
CA SER A 138 3.08 7.86 14.52
C SER A 138 3.84 7.47 13.25
N VAL A 139 4.66 6.42 13.34
CA VAL A 139 5.43 5.87 12.20
C VAL A 139 4.45 5.27 11.18
N VAL A 140 3.49 4.47 11.65
CA VAL A 140 2.47 3.83 10.80
C VAL A 140 1.58 4.87 10.11
N ALA A 141 1.15 5.91 10.84
CA ALA A 141 0.40 7.01 10.26
C ALA A 141 1.17 7.69 9.12
N GLY A 142 2.48 7.91 9.29
CA GLY A 142 3.32 8.45 8.22
C GLY A 142 3.40 7.55 6.99
N ILE A 143 3.50 6.23 7.15
CA ILE A 143 3.45 5.28 6.02
C ILE A 143 2.13 5.42 5.26
N GLY A 144 1.00 5.47 5.97
CA GLY A 144 -0.30 5.56 5.32
C GLY A 144 -0.57 6.94 4.69
N LEU A 145 -0.03 8.03 5.25
CA LEU A 145 -0.03 9.34 4.58
C LEU A 145 0.85 9.33 3.32
N ILE A 146 2.03 8.70 3.35
CA ILE A 146 2.86 8.50 2.15
C ILE A 146 2.12 7.69 1.08
N ALA A 147 1.43 6.60 1.47
CA ALA A 147 0.60 5.82 0.56
C ALA A 147 -0.51 6.68 -0.06
N THR A 148 -1.18 7.50 0.74
CA THR A 148 -2.22 8.42 0.25
C THR A 148 -1.62 9.47 -0.70
N LEU A 149 -0.44 9.99 -0.39
CA LEU A 149 0.29 10.91 -1.27
C LEU A 149 0.68 10.24 -2.59
N PHE A 150 1.09 8.96 -2.57
CA PHE A 150 1.35 8.22 -3.81
C PHE A 150 0.10 8.13 -4.66
N TYR A 151 -1.07 7.85 -4.08
CA TYR A 151 -2.33 7.82 -4.83
C TYR A 151 -2.64 9.17 -5.49
N THR A 152 -2.55 10.28 -4.74
CA THR A 152 -2.87 11.62 -5.26
C THR A 152 -1.85 12.09 -6.31
N LEU A 153 -0.56 11.81 -6.10
CA LEU A 153 0.47 12.03 -7.11
C LEU A 153 0.20 11.20 -8.36
N GLY A 154 -0.21 9.94 -8.22
CA GLY A 154 -0.60 9.08 -9.35
C GLY A 154 -1.69 9.71 -10.21
N ARG A 155 -2.70 10.33 -9.58
CA ARG A 155 -3.73 11.11 -10.30
C ARG A 155 -3.16 12.32 -11.01
N LEU A 156 -2.28 13.10 -10.36
CA LEU A 156 -1.63 14.24 -11.01
C LEU A 156 -0.79 13.83 -12.22
N HIS A 157 -0.18 12.64 -12.20
CA HIS A 157 0.58 12.12 -13.34
C HIS A 157 -0.29 11.81 -14.56
N GLU A 158 -1.60 11.61 -14.40
CA GLU A 158 -2.52 11.43 -15.54
C GLU A 158 -2.69 12.71 -16.37
N TRP A 159 -2.40 13.89 -15.81
CA TRP A 159 -2.53 15.19 -16.51
C TRP A 159 -1.51 15.37 -17.63
N ASN A 160 -0.25 14.99 -17.42
CA ASN A 160 0.82 15.19 -18.39
C ASN A 160 1.08 13.90 -19.19
N PRO A 161 0.93 13.90 -20.54
CA PRO A 161 1.18 12.73 -21.37
C PRO A 161 2.54 12.07 -21.16
N ARG A 162 3.59 12.85 -20.84
CA ARG A 162 4.95 12.32 -20.59
C ARG A 162 5.04 11.58 -19.25
N ALA A 163 4.27 12.02 -18.27
CA ALA A 163 4.28 11.48 -16.91
C ALA A 163 3.27 10.33 -16.72
N LYS A 164 2.32 10.19 -17.66
CA LYS A 164 1.23 9.20 -17.61
C LYS A 164 1.71 7.76 -17.46
N ARG A 165 2.90 7.42 -17.97
CA ARG A 165 3.52 6.08 -17.82
C ARG A 165 3.76 5.73 -16.34
N PHE A 166 4.00 6.72 -15.48
CA PHE A 166 4.28 6.53 -14.06
C PHE A 166 3.03 6.51 -13.20
N ALA A 167 1.90 7.03 -13.71
CA ALA A 167 0.66 7.19 -12.96
C ALA A 167 0.21 5.86 -12.35
N LEU A 168 0.24 4.77 -13.13
CA LEU A 168 -0.20 3.46 -12.66
C LEU A 168 0.62 2.97 -11.45
N THR A 169 1.94 3.15 -11.48
CA THR A 169 2.81 2.72 -10.38
C THR A 169 2.44 3.44 -9.09
N TYR A 170 2.34 4.77 -9.14
CA TYR A 170 1.91 5.57 -8.00
C TYR A 170 0.52 5.18 -7.48
N LEU A 171 -0.44 4.99 -8.39
CA LEU A 171 -1.81 4.59 -8.04
C LEU A 171 -1.85 3.22 -7.37
N VAL A 172 -1.14 2.23 -7.91
CA VAL A 172 -1.09 0.87 -7.34
C VAL A 172 -0.42 0.88 -5.98
N PHE A 173 0.75 1.51 -5.84
CA PHE A 173 1.43 1.58 -4.54
C PHE A 173 0.61 2.32 -3.49
N GLY A 174 -0.02 3.44 -3.86
CA GLY A 174 -0.85 4.19 -2.93
C GLY A 174 -2.10 3.42 -2.50
N LEU A 175 -2.84 2.87 -3.46
CA LEU A 175 -4.09 2.17 -3.19
C LEU A 175 -3.86 0.84 -2.45
N VAL A 176 -2.92 0.00 -2.93
CA VAL A 176 -2.63 -1.29 -2.28
C VAL A 176 -2.11 -1.08 -0.86
N SER A 177 -1.21 -0.12 -0.63
CA SER A 177 -0.68 0.12 0.72
C SER A 177 -1.75 0.65 1.66
N ALA A 178 -2.61 1.58 1.22
CA ALA A 178 -3.72 2.08 2.02
C ALA A 178 -4.71 0.95 2.37
N THR A 179 -5.10 0.13 1.38
CA THR A 179 -5.97 -1.02 1.58
C THR A 179 -5.34 -2.05 2.53
N VAL A 180 -4.04 -2.32 2.44
CA VAL A 180 -3.34 -3.25 3.35
C VAL A 180 -3.36 -2.72 4.79
N ILE A 181 -3.10 -1.43 5.00
CA ILE A 181 -3.15 -0.82 6.34
C ILE A 181 -4.56 -0.92 6.94
N LEU A 182 -5.59 -0.54 6.17
CA LEU A 182 -6.98 -0.66 6.61
C LEU A 182 -7.39 -2.11 6.84
N PHE A 183 -6.89 -3.04 6.01
CA PHE A 183 -7.11 -4.46 6.16
C PHE A 183 -6.51 -4.99 7.47
N ILE A 184 -5.25 -4.69 7.76
CA ILE A 184 -4.59 -5.09 9.02
C ILE A 184 -5.42 -4.60 10.20
N PHE A 185 -5.72 -3.30 10.28
CA PHE A 185 -6.49 -2.74 11.39
C PHE A 185 -7.96 -3.18 11.46
N SER A 186 -8.50 -3.76 10.38
CA SER A 186 -9.83 -4.37 10.42
C SER A 186 -9.86 -5.70 11.17
N THR A 187 -8.70 -6.34 11.40
CA THR A 187 -8.58 -7.68 12.03
C THR A 187 -8.33 -7.60 13.53
N GLY A 188 -8.60 -8.69 14.26
CA GLY A 188 -8.30 -8.78 15.69
C GLY A 188 -6.81 -8.55 16.00
N LEU A 189 -5.91 -9.20 15.23
CA LEU A 189 -4.46 -9.02 15.35
C LEU A 189 -4.03 -7.58 15.10
N GLY A 190 -4.66 -6.89 14.15
CA GLY A 190 -4.33 -5.48 13.89
C GLY A 190 -4.84 -4.54 14.97
N LEU A 191 -5.93 -4.86 15.66
CA LEU A 191 -6.39 -4.08 16.82
C LEU A 191 -5.49 -4.28 18.04
N GLU A 192 -5.00 -5.50 18.28
CA GLU A 192 -3.94 -5.76 19.28
C GLU A 192 -2.67 -4.99 18.92
N GLY A 193 -2.25 -5.07 17.66
CA GLY A 193 -1.13 -4.26 17.17
C GLY A 193 -1.39 -2.77 17.35
N LEU A 194 -2.61 -2.28 17.14
CA LEU A 194 -2.93 -0.86 17.34
C LEU A 194 -2.79 -0.45 18.81
N GLU A 195 -3.18 -1.30 19.76
CA GLU A 195 -2.95 -1.07 21.19
C GLU A 195 -1.45 -0.93 21.49
N GLU A 196 -0.63 -1.87 21.02
CA GLU A 196 0.84 -1.80 21.16
C GLU A 196 1.44 -0.57 20.46
N LEU A 197 0.93 -0.21 19.28
CA LEU A 197 1.40 0.95 18.53
C LEU A 197 1.06 2.27 19.23
N THR A 198 0.00 2.32 20.03
CA THR A 198 -0.37 3.51 20.82
C THR A 198 0.37 3.62 22.15
N ASP A 199 1.10 2.58 22.56
CA ASP A 199 1.95 2.64 23.75
C ASP A 199 3.21 3.46 23.46
N GLY A 200 3.51 4.42 24.35
CA GLY A 200 4.63 5.33 24.20
C GLY A 200 4.28 6.81 24.33
N ALA A 201 5.28 7.66 24.15
CA ALA A 201 5.13 9.10 24.26
C ALA A 201 4.33 9.68 23.09
N PRO A 202 3.51 10.71 23.34
CA PRO A 202 2.73 11.35 22.29
C PRO A 202 3.65 12.03 21.26
N ILE A 203 3.21 12.03 20.00
CA ILE A 203 3.96 12.61 18.86
C ILE A 203 4.36 14.08 19.06
N THR A 204 3.61 14.83 19.87
CA THR A 204 3.90 16.23 20.19
C THR A 204 5.26 16.43 20.88
N GLN A 205 5.84 15.38 21.46
CA GLN A 205 7.16 15.41 22.07
C GLN A 205 8.31 15.19 21.08
N VAL A 206 8.03 14.82 19.83
CA VAL A 206 9.03 14.65 18.76
C VAL A 206 8.70 15.54 17.57
N PRO A 207 9.18 16.81 17.58
CA PRO A 207 8.87 17.80 16.56
C PRO A 207 9.22 17.36 15.14
N GLN A 208 10.25 16.54 14.95
CA GLN A 208 10.69 16.06 13.64
C GLN A 208 9.63 15.16 12.98
N VAL A 209 9.05 14.23 13.74
CA VAL A 209 8.00 13.33 13.26
C VAL A 209 6.73 14.14 13.01
N LEU A 210 6.34 15.00 13.96
CA LEU A 210 5.17 15.86 13.83
C LEU A 210 5.25 16.77 12.58
N LEU A 211 6.37 17.46 12.39
CA LEU A 211 6.60 18.33 11.25
C LEU A 211 6.55 17.55 9.95
N SER A 212 7.10 16.34 9.91
CA SER A 212 7.05 15.49 8.72
C SER A 212 5.63 15.05 8.38
N LEU A 213 4.82 14.67 9.37
CA LEU A 213 3.39 14.35 9.14
C LEU A 213 2.61 15.56 8.64
N LEU A 214 2.90 16.77 9.17
CA LEU A 214 2.31 18.01 8.68
C LEU A 214 2.71 18.29 7.22
N VAL A 215 3.97 18.08 6.86
CA VAL A 215 4.43 18.20 5.47
C VAL A 215 3.70 17.22 4.56
N PHE A 216 3.50 15.97 4.97
CA PHE A 216 2.73 15.00 4.20
C PHE A 216 1.27 15.42 4.05
N ALA A 217 0.63 15.89 5.14
CA ALA A 217 -0.75 16.37 5.10
C ALA A 217 -0.90 17.57 4.14
N ILE A 218 -0.01 18.56 4.23
CA ILE A 218 0.01 19.72 3.33
C ILE A 218 0.22 19.28 1.88
N ALA A 219 1.16 18.35 1.63
CA ALA A 219 1.42 17.83 0.31
C ALA A 219 0.20 17.10 -0.29
N ILE A 220 -0.52 16.31 0.51
CA ILE A 220 -1.76 15.64 0.10
C ILE A 220 -2.83 16.68 -0.25
N VAL A 221 -3.05 17.68 0.60
CA VAL A 221 -4.05 18.74 0.35
C VAL A 221 -3.71 19.53 -0.90
N ALA A 222 -2.45 19.93 -1.08
CA ALA A 222 -1.99 20.64 -2.28
C ALA A 222 -2.17 19.78 -3.54
N ALA A 223 -1.81 18.49 -3.47
CA ALA A 223 -1.96 17.57 -4.59
C ALA A 223 -3.44 17.34 -4.95
N LEU A 224 -4.32 17.19 -3.96
CA LEU A 224 -5.76 17.08 -4.17
C LEU A 224 -6.37 18.34 -4.77
N ALA A 225 -6.00 19.52 -4.25
CA ALA A 225 -6.47 20.80 -4.80
C ALA A 225 -6.11 20.91 -6.29
N MET A 226 -4.86 20.59 -6.64
CA MET A 226 -4.42 20.56 -8.03
C MET A 226 -5.18 19.52 -8.86
N ALA A 227 -5.42 18.32 -8.32
CA ALA A 227 -6.15 17.27 -9.03
C ALA A 227 -7.62 17.64 -9.27
N VAL A 228 -8.26 18.34 -8.33
CA VAL A 228 -9.62 18.88 -8.48
C VAL A 228 -9.65 20.01 -9.51
N MET A 229 -8.72 20.97 -9.43
CA MET A 229 -8.62 22.06 -10.42
C MET A 229 -8.43 21.54 -11.85
N LYS A 230 -7.70 20.43 -12.00
CA LYS A 230 -7.48 19.76 -13.28
C LYS A 230 -8.57 18.75 -13.65
N LYS A 231 -9.64 18.63 -12.84
CA LYS A 231 -10.76 17.69 -13.04
C LYS A 231 -10.32 16.23 -13.18
N LEU A 232 -9.22 15.86 -12.52
CA LEU A 232 -8.66 14.50 -12.55
C LEU A 232 -9.38 13.58 -11.56
N ILE A 233 -10.00 14.15 -10.52
CA ILE A 233 -10.68 13.44 -9.43
C ILE A 233 -12.14 13.91 -9.37
N PHE A 234 -13.07 12.98 -9.16
CA PHE A 234 -14.49 13.29 -8.95
C PHE A 234 -14.83 13.41 -7.44
N PRO A 235 -15.95 14.03 -7.05
CA PRO A 235 -16.22 14.36 -5.65
C PRO A 235 -16.20 13.17 -4.67
N GLY A 236 -16.73 12.02 -5.08
CA GLY A 236 -16.72 10.81 -4.23
C GLY A 236 -15.33 10.25 -3.98
N GLU A 237 -14.45 10.31 -4.98
CA GLU A 237 -13.04 9.92 -4.83
C GLU A 237 -12.28 10.90 -3.94
N LEU A 238 -12.52 12.22 -4.09
CA LEU A 238 -11.95 13.23 -3.20
C LEU A 238 -12.35 12.96 -1.74
N ALA A 239 -13.64 12.73 -1.48
CA ALA A 239 -14.13 12.42 -0.15
C ALA A 239 -13.48 11.14 0.40
N GLY A 240 -13.39 10.08 -0.41
CA GLY A 240 -12.74 8.82 -0.01
C GLY A 240 -11.28 9.03 0.39
N VAL A 241 -10.50 9.74 -0.42
CA VAL A 241 -9.09 10.02 -0.11
C VAL A 241 -8.94 10.85 1.17
N LEU A 242 -9.77 11.88 1.37
CA LEU A 242 -9.73 12.70 2.58
C LEU A 242 -10.12 11.91 3.82
N ILE A 243 -11.14 11.06 3.75
CA ILE A 243 -11.56 10.21 4.88
C ILE A 243 -10.45 9.23 5.24
N VAL A 244 -9.84 8.56 4.26
CA VAL A 244 -8.74 7.62 4.51
C VAL A 244 -7.52 8.34 5.09
N ALA A 245 -7.15 9.50 4.52
CA ALA A 245 -6.05 10.32 5.03
C ALA A 245 -6.29 10.77 6.48
N ALA A 246 -7.50 11.23 6.79
CA ALA A 246 -7.87 11.68 8.12
C ALA A 246 -7.90 10.53 9.12
N LEU A 247 -8.48 9.38 8.74
CA LEU A 247 -8.54 8.19 9.58
C LEU A 247 -7.12 7.70 9.92
N ILE A 248 -6.28 7.48 8.92
CA ILE A 248 -4.89 7.04 9.11
C ILE A 248 -4.08 8.10 9.87
N GLY A 249 -4.21 9.38 9.51
CA GLY A 249 -3.49 10.47 10.16
C GLY A 249 -3.87 10.63 11.63
N SER A 250 -5.14 10.36 11.99
CA SER A 250 -5.61 10.45 13.37
C SER A 250 -4.97 9.42 14.30
N ILE A 251 -4.48 8.29 13.76
CA ILE A 251 -3.82 7.22 14.53
C ILE A 251 -2.59 7.75 15.26
N ALA A 252 -1.85 8.71 14.66
CA ALA A 252 -0.67 9.32 15.28
C ALA A 252 -0.97 10.11 16.58
N PHE A 253 -2.23 10.48 16.80
CA PHE A 253 -2.65 11.30 17.94
C PHE A 253 -3.47 10.52 18.97
N LEU A 254 -3.60 9.20 18.79
CA LEU A 254 -4.33 8.37 19.73
C LEU A 254 -3.54 8.22 21.03
N PRO A 255 -4.19 8.42 22.20
CA PRO A 255 -3.59 8.05 23.47
C PRO A 255 -3.54 6.53 23.60
N ALA A 256 -2.66 6.04 24.48
CA ALA A 256 -2.64 4.64 24.89
C ALA A 256 -4.03 4.20 25.37
N GLN A 257 -4.54 3.10 24.80
CA GLN A 257 -5.90 2.63 25.03
C GLN A 257 -5.95 1.10 24.98
N THR A 258 -6.76 0.49 25.84
CA THR A 258 -6.97 -0.96 25.84
C THR A 258 -8.08 -1.32 24.86
N LEU A 259 -7.73 -2.05 23.80
CA LEU A 259 -8.64 -2.44 22.73
C LEU A 259 -9.11 -3.89 22.90
N VAL A 260 -8.25 -4.75 23.46
CA VAL A 260 -8.54 -6.16 23.69
C VAL A 260 -8.34 -6.51 25.17
N LYS A 261 -9.23 -7.33 25.72
CA LYS A 261 -9.15 -7.89 27.08
C LYS A 261 -8.97 -9.41 27.00
N GLY A 262 -8.17 -9.93 27.93
CA GLY A 262 -7.89 -11.36 28.07
C GLY A 262 -6.39 -11.62 28.09
N ASP A 263 -5.99 -12.79 28.57
CA ASP A 263 -4.57 -13.18 28.61
C ASP A 263 -4.04 -13.36 27.18
N SER A 264 -2.83 -12.86 26.91
CA SER A 264 -2.13 -13.02 25.62
C SER A 264 -1.98 -14.49 25.19
N TYR A 265 -2.17 -15.45 26.10
CA TYR A 265 -2.09 -16.90 25.85
C TYR A 265 -3.45 -17.64 25.92
N GLY A 266 -4.55 -16.94 26.23
CA GLY A 266 -5.88 -17.53 26.37
C GLY A 266 -6.70 -17.52 25.07
N PHE A 267 -7.53 -18.55 24.87
CA PHE A 267 -8.50 -18.64 23.77
C PHE A 267 -9.72 -17.72 23.95
N SER A 268 -9.89 -17.09 25.12
CA SER A 268 -10.97 -16.16 25.44
C SER A 268 -10.46 -14.72 25.41
N ARG A 269 -10.37 -14.15 24.21
CA ARG A 269 -10.09 -12.73 24.01
C ARG A 269 -11.38 -12.00 23.65
N GLU A 270 -11.63 -10.89 24.31
CA GLU A 270 -12.84 -10.08 24.12
C GLU A 270 -12.46 -8.64 23.78
N LEU A 271 -13.17 -8.04 22.83
CA LEU A 271 -12.98 -6.62 22.49
C LEU A 271 -13.56 -5.74 23.61
N THR A 272 -12.83 -4.68 23.97
CA THR A 272 -13.39 -3.63 24.82
C THR A 272 -14.43 -2.80 24.06
N SER A 273 -15.22 -1.99 24.76
CA SER A 273 -16.15 -1.04 24.09
C SER A 273 -15.42 -0.13 23.10
N THR A 274 -14.21 0.33 23.44
CA THR A 274 -13.33 1.12 22.56
C THR A 274 -12.82 0.28 21.38
N GLY A 275 -12.42 -0.98 21.64
CA GLY A 275 -12.05 -1.95 20.61
C GLY A 275 -13.16 -2.20 19.59
N ILE A 276 -14.41 -2.34 20.03
CA ILE A 276 -15.59 -2.51 19.15
C ILE A 276 -15.78 -1.29 18.25
N ILE A 277 -15.60 -0.08 18.79
CA ILE A 277 -15.71 1.17 18.01
C ILE A 277 -14.64 1.20 16.92
N TRP A 278 -13.37 0.97 17.26
CA TRP A 278 -12.28 0.95 16.28
C TRP A 278 -12.44 -0.15 15.24
N ALA A 279 -12.79 -1.37 15.68
CA ALA A 279 -13.11 -2.46 14.79
C ALA A 279 -14.19 -2.05 13.77
N SER A 280 -15.27 -1.44 14.24
CA SER A 280 -16.37 -0.99 13.39
C SER A 280 -15.90 0.07 12.39
N ILE A 281 -15.13 1.07 12.84
CA ILE A 281 -14.58 2.12 11.98
C ILE A 281 -13.72 1.53 10.87
N PHE A 282 -12.73 0.68 11.20
CA PHE A 282 -11.83 0.10 10.18
C PHE A 282 -12.54 -0.85 9.23
N ASN A 283 -13.50 -1.66 9.72
CA ASN A 283 -14.28 -2.55 8.87
C ASN A 283 -15.18 -1.78 7.89
N ILE A 284 -15.84 -0.73 8.37
CA ILE A 284 -16.67 0.13 7.50
C ILE A 284 -15.79 0.88 6.50
N ALA A 285 -14.67 1.45 6.96
CA ALA A 285 -13.73 2.18 6.10
C ALA A 285 -13.16 1.29 5.00
N LEU A 286 -12.70 0.08 5.33
CA LEU A 286 -12.19 -0.88 4.37
C LEU A 286 -13.26 -1.36 3.39
N LEU A 287 -14.47 -1.68 3.87
CA LEU A 287 -15.57 -2.06 2.98
C LEU A 287 -15.92 -0.92 2.02
N ALA A 288 -16.02 0.31 2.54
CA ALA A 288 -16.31 1.50 1.75
C ALA A 288 -15.20 1.77 0.72
N GLU A 289 -13.93 1.61 1.10
CA GLU A 289 -12.79 1.74 0.19
C GLU A 289 -12.86 0.69 -0.93
N LEU A 290 -13.01 -0.59 -0.60
CA LEU A 290 -13.06 -1.69 -1.57
C LEU A 290 -14.24 -1.56 -2.55
N VAL A 291 -15.42 -1.21 -2.05
CA VAL A 291 -16.59 -0.93 -2.88
C VAL A 291 -16.35 0.32 -3.74
N GLY A 292 -15.77 1.37 -3.14
CA GLY A 292 -15.36 2.59 -3.82
C GLY A 292 -14.39 2.33 -4.97
N ILE A 293 -13.41 1.43 -4.80
CA ILE A 293 -12.46 0.99 -5.82
C ILE A 293 -13.19 0.34 -7.01
N VAL A 294 -14.15 -0.55 -6.75
CA VAL A 294 -14.96 -1.17 -7.81
C VAL A 294 -15.78 -0.12 -8.57
N PHE A 295 -16.44 0.80 -7.86
CA PHE A 295 -17.20 1.88 -8.48
C PHE A 295 -16.31 2.84 -9.27
N MET A 296 -15.14 3.19 -8.75
CA MET A 296 -14.13 3.99 -9.46
C MET A 296 -13.69 3.29 -10.75
N GLY A 297 -13.45 1.98 -10.69
CA GLY A 297 -13.14 1.17 -11.87
C GLY A 297 -14.24 1.18 -12.91
N TYR A 298 -15.50 1.12 -12.48
CA TYR A 298 -16.65 1.24 -13.38
C TYR A 298 -16.75 2.64 -14.01
N ALA A 299 -16.72 3.69 -13.18
CA ALA A 299 -16.83 5.07 -13.61
C ALA A 299 -15.73 5.47 -14.60
N ARG A 300 -14.50 4.97 -14.37
CA ARG A 300 -13.32 5.27 -15.21
C ARG A 300 -13.07 4.24 -16.31
N ARG A 301 -13.92 3.22 -16.45
CA ARG A 301 -13.73 2.09 -17.39
C ARG A 301 -12.35 1.42 -17.24
N ALA A 302 -11.83 1.39 -16.02
CA ALA A 302 -10.52 0.84 -15.69
C ALA A 302 -10.69 -0.58 -15.12
N THR A 303 -10.46 -1.59 -15.96
CA THR A 303 -10.63 -3.01 -15.59
C THR A 303 -9.80 -3.39 -14.37
N TRP A 304 -8.61 -2.81 -14.23
CA TRP A 304 -7.72 -3.15 -13.14
C TRP A 304 -8.23 -2.72 -11.75
N LEU A 305 -8.91 -1.57 -11.66
CA LEU A 305 -9.55 -1.13 -10.41
C LEU A 305 -10.67 -2.10 -10.02
N ILE A 306 -11.48 -2.54 -10.99
CA ILE A 306 -12.53 -3.53 -10.76
C ILE A 306 -11.93 -4.83 -10.23
N ASN A 307 -10.86 -5.32 -10.87
CA ASN A 307 -10.20 -6.56 -10.47
C ASN A 307 -9.57 -6.44 -9.07
N LEU A 308 -8.92 -5.32 -8.77
CA LEU A 308 -8.29 -5.07 -7.47
C LEU A 308 -9.33 -4.96 -6.35
N GLY A 309 -10.40 -4.18 -6.56
CA GLY A 309 -11.50 -4.07 -5.59
C GLY A 309 -12.23 -5.39 -5.39
N ALA A 310 -12.49 -6.16 -6.47
CA ALA A 310 -13.07 -7.49 -6.36
C ALA A 310 -12.16 -8.46 -5.59
N LEU A 311 -10.87 -8.52 -5.91
CA LEU A 311 -9.94 -9.37 -5.16
C LEU A 311 -9.88 -8.98 -3.69
N GLY A 312 -9.82 -7.69 -3.38
CA GLY A 312 -9.85 -7.20 -2.01
C GLY A 312 -11.14 -7.55 -1.28
N LEU A 313 -12.31 -7.40 -1.92
CA LEU A 313 -13.60 -7.84 -1.36
C LEU A 313 -13.64 -9.33 -1.09
N PHE A 314 -13.11 -10.14 -2.01
CA PHE A 314 -13.03 -11.59 -1.82
C PHE A 314 -12.19 -11.94 -0.59
N ILE A 315 -10.98 -11.36 -0.46
CA ILE A 315 -10.09 -11.58 0.68
C ILE A 315 -10.74 -11.08 1.98
N PHE A 316 -11.38 -9.90 1.95
CA PHE A 316 -12.07 -9.32 3.09
C PHE A 316 -13.20 -10.23 3.58
N ILE A 317 -14.13 -10.62 2.70
CA ILE A 317 -15.25 -11.49 3.07
C ILE A 317 -14.75 -12.85 3.54
N PHE A 318 -13.74 -13.40 2.88
CA PHE A 318 -13.10 -14.65 3.30
C PHE A 318 -12.54 -14.55 4.72
N THR A 319 -11.79 -13.48 5.01
CA THR A 319 -11.20 -13.28 6.35
C THR A 319 -12.28 -13.13 7.41
N LYS A 320 -13.34 -12.34 7.14
CA LYS A 320 -14.47 -12.18 8.08
C LYS A 320 -15.29 -13.43 8.29
N TYR A 321 -15.41 -14.25 7.25
CA TYR A 321 -16.01 -15.56 7.37
C TYR A 321 -15.21 -16.43 8.36
N PHE A 322 -13.88 -16.45 8.25
CA PHE A 322 -13.03 -17.21 9.17
C PHE A 322 -13.08 -16.65 10.59
N ASP A 323 -12.93 -15.33 10.76
CA ASP A 323 -12.98 -14.67 12.07
C ASP A 323 -14.28 -14.99 12.83
N TRP A 324 -15.42 -14.98 12.15
CA TRP A 324 -16.72 -15.22 12.77
C TRP A 324 -17.02 -16.72 12.91
N PHE A 325 -17.02 -17.48 11.82
CA PHE A 325 -17.55 -18.84 11.83
C PHE A 325 -16.60 -19.87 12.46
N PHE A 326 -15.29 -19.62 12.50
CA PHE A 326 -14.34 -20.57 13.10
C PHE A 326 -14.59 -20.74 14.62
N SER A 327 -15.06 -19.67 15.27
CA SER A 327 -15.33 -19.64 16.71
C SER A 327 -16.70 -20.20 17.08
N PHE A 328 -17.71 -20.11 16.19
CA PHE A 328 -19.10 -20.45 16.51
C PHE A 328 -19.57 -21.83 16.03
N LEU A 329 -18.91 -22.45 15.05
CA LEU A 329 -19.38 -23.71 14.43
C LEU A 329 -18.47 -24.89 14.69
N ASN A 330 -19.07 -26.09 14.74
CA ASN A 330 -18.31 -27.34 14.67
C ASN A 330 -17.48 -27.36 13.38
N LYS A 331 -16.19 -27.72 13.50
CA LYS A 331 -15.19 -27.66 12.42
C LYS A 331 -15.69 -28.27 11.11
N SER A 332 -16.40 -29.40 11.15
CA SER A 332 -16.95 -30.05 9.94
C SER A 332 -18.03 -29.22 9.23
N VAL A 333 -18.94 -28.58 9.98
CA VAL A 333 -19.98 -27.71 9.43
C VAL A 333 -19.36 -26.41 8.90
N PHE A 334 -18.35 -25.88 9.60
CA PHE A 334 -17.57 -24.74 9.16
C PHE A 334 -16.96 -24.95 7.78
N PHE A 335 -16.31 -26.11 7.53
CA PHE A 335 -15.68 -26.40 6.24
C PHE A 335 -16.69 -26.53 5.08
N ILE A 336 -17.85 -27.13 5.34
CA ILE A 336 -18.92 -27.25 4.34
C ILE A 336 -19.49 -25.86 4.00
N GLY A 337 -19.77 -25.05 5.03
CA GLY A 337 -20.22 -23.67 4.85
C GLY A 337 -19.20 -22.81 4.10
N ALA A 338 -17.92 -22.97 4.41
CA ALA A 338 -16.83 -22.21 3.79
C ALA A 338 -16.74 -22.52 2.30
N GLY A 339 -16.81 -23.80 1.94
CA GLY A 339 -16.80 -24.25 0.55
C GLY A 339 -17.99 -23.70 -0.24
N LEU A 340 -19.19 -23.75 0.33
CA LEU A 340 -20.40 -23.23 -0.31
C LEU A 340 -20.33 -21.69 -0.49
N LEU A 341 -19.92 -20.98 0.55
CA LEU A 341 -19.78 -19.53 0.54
C LEU A 341 -18.73 -19.06 -0.48
N LEU A 342 -17.55 -19.69 -0.49
CA LEU A 342 -16.50 -19.44 -1.48
C LEU A 342 -17.01 -19.64 -2.91
N PHE A 343 -17.76 -20.72 -3.14
CA PHE A 343 -18.32 -21.02 -4.45
C PHE A 343 -19.34 -19.96 -4.87
N LEU A 344 -20.29 -19.62 -4.00
CA LEU A 344 -21.34 -18.64 -4.29
C LEU A 344 -20.79 -17.23 -4.49
N LEU A 345 -19.86 -16.78 -3.63
CA LEU A 345 -19.21 -15.49 -3.75
C LEU A 345 -18.35 -15.43 -5.01
N GLY A 346 -17.48 -16.41 -5.24
CA GLY A 346 -16.65 -16.47 -6.43
C GLY A 346 -17.48 -16.44 -7.72
N TRP A 347 -18.57 -17.22 -7.76
CA TRP A 347 -19.50 -17.24 -8.88
C TRP A 347 -20.23 -15.90 -9.06
N GLY A 348 -20.74 -15.31 -7.98
CA GLY A 348 -21.45 -14.03 -8.00
C GLY A 348 -20.55 -12.88 -8.46
N MET A 349 -19.32 -12.83 -7.95
CA MET A 349 -18.31 -11.84 -8.33
C MET A 349 -17.89 -11.97 -9.79
N GLU A 350 -17.67 -13.19 -10.28
CA GLU A 350 -17.34 -13.42 -11.69
C GLU A 350 -18.52 -13.07 -12.61
N ARG A 351 -19.75 -13.39 -12.20
CA ARG A 351 -20.96 -13.02 -12.96
C ARG A 351 -21.16 -11.50 -12.98
N GLY A 352 -20.92 -10.82 -11.87
CA GLY A 352 -20.94 -9.36 -11.75
C GLY A 352 -19.91 -8.71 -12.68
N ARG A 353 -18.66 -9.17 -12.61
CA ARG A 353 -17.56 -8.74 -13.48
C ARG A 353 -17.90 -8.90 -14.96
N ARG A 354 -18.41 -10.06 -15.38
CA ARG A 354 -18.82 -10.32 -16.77
C ARG A 354 -19.91 -9.35 -17.25
N ARG A 355 -20.93 -9.10 -16.43
CA ARG A 355 -22.01 -8.15 -16.76
C ARG A 355 -21.48 -6.73 -16.91
N MET A 356 -20.60 -6.29 -16.00
CA MET A 356 -19.99 -4.97 -16.07
C MET A 356 -19.13 -4.80 -17.33
N LEU A 357 -18.28 -5.78 -17.64
CA LEU A 357 -17.44 -5.76 -18.83
C LEU A 357 -18.27 -5.82 -20.13
N ALA A 358 -19.37 -6.58 -20.15
CA ALA A 358 -20.26 -6.62 -21.29
C ALA A 358 -20.92 -5.26 -21.55
N ARG A 359 -21.38 -4.56 -20.50
CA ARG A 359 -21.93 -3.19 -20.62
C ARG A 359 -20.90 -2.18 -21.09
N MET A 360 -19.65 -2.27 -20.62
CA MET A 360 -18.56 -1.41 -21.09
C MET A 360 -18.29 -1.59 -22.59
N ARG A 361 -18.33 -2.84 -23.08
CA ARG A 361 -18.16 -3.14 -24.51
C ARG A 361 -19.33 -2.65 -25.37
N ALA A 362 -20.56 -2.78 -24.88
CA ALA A 362 -21.76 -2.34 -25.60
C ALA A 362 -21.86 -0.80 -25.75
N GLN A 363 -21.16 -0.03 -24.91
CA GLN A 363 -21.13 1.43 -24.95
C GLN A 363 -19.84 1.99 -25.58
N ALA A 364 -18.98 1.14 -26.15
CA ALA A 364 -17.85 1.58 -26.95
C ALA A 364 -18.38 1.99 -28.34
N PRO A 365 -18.02 3.18 -28.87
CA PRO A 365 -18.36 3.53 -30.25
C PRO A 365 -17.82 2.44 -31.19
N GLN A 366 -18.66 1.95 -32.11
CA GLN A 366 -18.17 1.17 -33.24
C GLN A 366 -17.27 2.09 -34.09
N PRO A 367 -16.18 1.56 -34.67
CA PRO A 367 -15.19 2.34 -35.40
C PRO A 367 -15.78 3.12 -36.59
#